data_AF-A0A3D4EI74-F1
#
_entry.id   AF-A0A3D4EI74-F1
#
_cell.length_a   1.000
_cell.length_b   1.000
_cell.length_c   1.000
_cell.angle_alpha   90.00
_cell.angle_beta   90.00
_cell.angle_gamma   90.00
#
_symmetry.space_group_name_H-M   'P 1'
#
loop_
_entity.id
_entity.type
_entity.pdbx_description
1 polymer ?
#
loop_
_entity_poly.entity_id
_entity_poly.type
_entity_poly.pdbx_seq_one_letter_code
_entity_poly.pdbx_strand_id
1 'polypeptide(L)' 'MKKSCIAMLLAGGQGSRLFALTQNVAKPNMPFGGKYRIIDFP' A
#
# COMPACT_ATOMS: atom_id res chain seq x y z
N MET A 1 17.34 20.30 16.41
CA MET A 1 16.74 19.16 17.14
C MET A 1 15.84 18.40 16.18
N LYS A 2 16.16 17.13 15.83
CA LYS A 2 15.26 16.33 14.99
C LYS A 2 14.02 15.99 15.83
N LYS A 3 12.82 16.29 15.31
CA LYS A 3 11.57 15.87 15.96
C LYS A 3 11.46 14.34 15.84
N SER A 4 11.27 13.66 16.96
CA SER A 4 11.01 12.22 16.99
C SER A 4 9.56 11.98 16.57
N CYS A 5 9.35 11.24 15.49
CA CYS A 5 8.01 10.88 14.99
C CYS A 5 8.03 9.40 14.58
N ILE A 6 6.99 8.66 14.95
CA ILE A 6 6.79 7.27 14.52
C ILE A 6 5.65 7.26 13.51
N ALA A 7 5.90 6.72 12.32
CA ALA A 7 4.88 6.46 11.34
C ALA A 7 4.30 5.06 11.53
N MET A 8 2.97 4.95 11.52
CA MET A 8 2.26 3.67 11.52
C MET A 8 1.49 3.53 10.21
N LEU A 9 1.85 2.53 9.41
CA LEU A 9 1.21 2.26 8.12
C LEU A 9 0.11 1.21 8.29
N LEU A 10 -1.15 1.61 8.08
CA LEU A 10 -2.29 0.70 8.08
C LEU A 10 -2.48 0.08 6.68
N ALA A 11 -1.64 -0.90 6.35
CA ALA A 11 -1.54 -1.47 5.00
C ALA A 11 -2.39 -2.74 4.77
N GLY A 12 -3.42 -2.99 5.57
CA GLY A 12 -4.28 -4.19 5.47
C GLY A 12 -5.47 -4.07 4.51
N GLY A 13 -5.66 -2.93 3.84
CA GLY A 13 -6.86 -2.67 3.04
C GLY A 13 -6.97 -3.57 1.80
N GLN A 14 -8.01 -4.40 1.71
CA GLN A 14 -8.24 -5.27 0.56
C GLN A 14 -8.52 -4.47 -0.73
N GLY A 15 -9.28 -3.37 -0.66
CA GLY A 15 -9.67 -2.63 -1.87
C GLY A 15 -10.72 -3.35 -2.70
N SER A 16 -11.88 -3.65 -2.13
CA SER A 16 -12.98 -4.43 -2.73
C SER A 16 -13.43 -3.98 -4.13
N ARG A 17 -13.29 -2.69 -4.45
CA ARG A 17 -13.62 -2.12 -5.77
C ARG A 17 -12.67 -2.56 -6.90
N LEU A 18 -11.53 -3.18 -6.56
CA LEU A 18 -10.55 -3.70 -7.52
C LEU A 18 -10.79 -5.18 -7.87
N PHE A 19 -11.79 -5.81 -7.25
CA PHE A 19 -12.26 -7.17 -7.54
C PHE A 19 -11.11 -8.19 -7.66
N ALA A 20 -10.98 -8.84 -8.83
CA ALA A 20 -10.00 -9.89 -9.11
C ALA A 20 -8.55 -9.47 -8.80
N LEU A 21 -8.23 -8.18 -8.90
CA LEU A 21 -6.88 -7.67 -8.67
C LEU A 21 -6.45 -7.80 -7.20
N THR A 22 -7.39 -7.79 -6.26
CA THR A 22 -7.09 -7.84 -4.81
C THR A 22 -7.76 -9.02 -4.10
N GLN A 23 -8.11 -10.07 -4.85
CA GLN A 23 -8.68 -11.31 -4.26
C GLN A 23 -7.69 -12.00 -3.32
N ASN A 24 -6.41 -12.05 -3.70
CA ASN A 24 -5.37 -12.79 -2.97
C ASN A 24 -4.32 -11.89 -2.32
N VAL A 25 -4.38 -10.58 -2.55
CA VAL A 25 -3.40 -9.60 -2.07
C VAL A 25 -4.08 -8.32 -1.61
N ALA A 26 -3.55 -7.70 -0.56
CA ALA A 26 -4.03 -6.39 -0.12
C ALA A 26 -3.69 -5.31 -1.16
N LYS A 27 -4.56 -4.29 -1.27
CA LYS A 27 -4.40 -3.16 -2.19
C LYS A 27 -3.01 -2.52 -2.12
N PRO A 28 -2.37 -2.30 -0.95
CA PRO A 28 -1.04 -1.69 -0.89
C PRO A 28 0.06 -2.47 -1.62
N ASN A 29 -0.11 -3.79 -1.79
CA ASN A 29 0.85 -4.65 -2.50
C ASN A 29 0.68 -4.61 -4.03
N MET A 30 -0.35 -3.93 -4.54
CA MET A 30 -0.63 -3.88 -5.98
C MET A 30 0.49 -3.16 -6.75
N PRO A 31 0.90 -3.67 -7.92
CA PRO A 31 1.86 -2.99 -8.79
C PRO A 31 1.38 -1.59 -9.20
N PHE A 32 2.32 -0.65 -9.25
CA PHE A 32 2.14 0.73 -9.65
C PHE A 32 3.37 1.23 -10.43
N GLY A 33 3.17 1.93 -11.55
CA GLY A 33 4.27 2.54 -12.30
C GLY A 33 5.34 1.55 -12.82
N GLY A 34 4.96 0.31 -13.11
CA GLY A 34 5.83 -0.72 -13.69
C GLY A 34 6.78 -1.43 -12.72
N LYS A 35 7.44 -0.70 -11.81
CA LYS A 35 8.43 -1.25 -10.86
C LYS A 35 7.97 -1.22 -9.40
N TYR A 36 7.02 -0.36 -9.06
CA TYR A 36 6.66 -0.06 -7.67
C TYR A 36 5.38 -0.75 -7.25
N ARG A 37 5.02 -0.61 -5.98
CA ARG A 37 3.71 -0.94 -5.42
C ARG A 37 3.04 0.31 -4.85
N ILE A 38 1.74 0.22 -4.59
CA ILE A 38 0.97 1.32 -3.98
C ILE A 38 1.52 1.74 -2.61
N ILE A 39 2.22 0.88 -1.88
CA ILE A 39 2.83 1.28 -0.60
C ILE A 39 4.15 2.06 -0.75
N ASP A 40 4.76 2.06 -1.95
CA ASP A 40 6.11 2.61 -2.17
C ASP A 40 6.10 4.12 -2.49
N PHE A 41 4.99 4.84 -2.28
CA PHE A 41 4.97 6.29 -2.50
C PHE A 41 5.89 7.02 -1.50
N PRO A 42 6.63 8.05 -1.97
CA PRO A 42 7.45 8.89 -1.10
C PRO A 42 6.63 9.78 -0.16
#